data_AF-L0DG64-F1
#
_entry.id   AF-L0DG64-F1
#
_cell.length_a   1.000
_cell.length_b   1.000
_cell.length_c   1.000
_cell.angle_alpha   90.00
_cell.angle_beta   90.00
_cell.angle_gamma   90.00
#
_symmetry.space_group_name_H-M   'P 1'
#
loop_
_entity.id
_entity.type
_entity.pdbx_description
1 polymer ?
#
loop_
_entity_poly.entity_id
_entity_poly.type
_entity_poly.pdbx_seq_one_letter_code
_entity_poly.pdbx_strand_id
1 'polypeptide(L)'
;MICEHEIGIDPVPPRTPEGCEECLKNGTPWVHLRLCLTCGHVGCCDSSPGRHATQHFHHTHHPVVASFEPGERWAWCYVDQAEQDVPEQALPYLKG
;
A
#
# COMPACT_ATOMS: atom_id res chain seq x y z
N MET A 1 5.37 5.14 -15.39
CA MET A 1 6.75 5.65 -15.21
C MET A 1 7.17 5.21 -13.82
N ILE A 2 8.40 4.71 -13.65
CA ILE A 2 8.91 4.18 -12.39
C ILE A 2 9.82 5.25 -11.76
N CYS A 3 9.69 5.48 -10.46
CA CYS A 3 10.51 6.44 -9.72
C CYS A 3 11.73 5.77 -9.07
N GLU A 4 12.71 6.57 -8.62
CA GLU A 4 13.90 6.04 -7.94
C GLU A 4 13.58 5.34 -6.61
N HIS A 5 12.45 5.69 -5.99
CA HIS A 5 12.00 5.12 -4.71
C HIS A 5 11.49 3.68 -4.82
N GLU A 6 11.30 3.16 -6.04
CA GLU A 6 11.02 1.74 -6.28
C GLU A 6 12.29 0.89 -6.40
N ILE A 7 13.44 1.54 -6.66
CA ILE A 7 14.70 0.84 -6.87
C ILE A 7 15.12 0.15 -5.57
N GLY A 8 15.30 -1.18 -5.65
CA GLY A 8 15.74 -1.99 -4.51
C GLY A 8 14.64 -2.37 -3.53
N ILE A 9 13.37 -2.03 -3.83
CA ILE A 9 12.25 -2.68 -3.14
C ILE A 9 12.20 -4.14 -3.58
N ASP A 10 12.17 -5.04 -2.59
CA ASP A 10 11.81 -6.44 -2.77
C ASP A 10 10.43 -6.65 -2.16
N PRO A 11 9.35 -6.64 -2.97
CA PRO A 11 7.99 -6.75 -2.46
C PRO A 11 7.79 -7.99 -1.62
N VAL A 12 7.07 -7.84 -0.50
CA VAL A 12 6.75 -8.96 0.40
C VAL A 12 5.23 -9.17 0.50
N PRO A 13 4.78 -10.39 0.87
CA PRO A 13 3.36 -10.69 1.01
C PRO A 13 2.62 -9.75 1.98
N PRO A 14 1.32 -9.50 1.79
CA PRO A 14 0.51 -8.72 2.71
C PRO A 14 0.44 -9.41 4.08
N ARG A 15 0.70 -8.65 5.14
CA ARG A 15 0.59 -9.13 6.53
C ARG A 15 -0.85 -9.41 6.94
N THR A 16 -1.78 -8.65 6.38
CA THR A 16 -3.23 -8.75 6.63
C THR A 16 -3.99 -8.78 5.30
N PRO A 17 -4.02 -9.94 4.62
CA PRO A 17 -4.71 -10.08 3.33
C PRO A 17 -6.20 -9.67 3.35
N GLU A 18 -6.83 -9.76 4.52
CA GLU A 18 -8.24 -9.47 4.75
C GLU A 18 -8.54 -7.97 4.75
N GLY A 19 -7.58 -7.11 5.11
CA GLY A 19 -7.86 -5.67 5.23
C GLY A 19 -6.78 -4.85 5.94
N CYS A 20 -7.15 -3.62 6.28
CA CYS A 20 -6.27 -2.71 7.01
C CYS A 20 -6.05 -3.21 8.45
N GLU A 21 -4.78 -3.38 8.83
CA GLU A 21 -4.37 -4.00 10.10
C GLU A 21 -5.00 -3.29 11.32
N GLU A 22 -4.93 -1.96 11.36
CA GLU A 22 -5.48 -1.16 12.46
C GLU A 22 -7.00 -1.12 12.45
N CYS A 23 -7.61 -1.03 11.27
CA CYS A 23 -9.07 -1.00 11.16
C CYS A 23 -9.68 -2.34 11.62
N LEU A 24 -9.08 -3.46 11.24
CA LEU A 24 -9.46 -4.80 11.70
C LEU A 24 -9.34 -4.91 13.22
N LYS A 25 -8.22 -4.45 13.78
CA LYS A 25 -7.98 -4.47 15.24
C LYS A 25 -9.00 -3.63 16.02
N ASN A 26 -9.42 -2.49 15.46
CA ASN A 26 -10.31 -1.54 16.11
C ASN A 26 -11.80 -1.75 15.75
N GLY A 27 -12.11 -2.64 14.81
CA GLY A 27 -13.46 -2.84 14.30
C GLY A 27 -14.03 -1.61 13.57
N THR A 28 -13.18 -0.85 12.87
CA THR A 28 -13.58 0.37 12.15
C THR A 28 -13.66 0.14 10.64
N PRO A 29 -14.53 0.87 9.92
CA PRO A 29 -14.63 0.74 8.47
C PRO A 29 -13.46 1.44 7.75
N TRP A 30 -13.29 1.10 6.47
CA TRP A 30 -12.40 1.78 5.52
C TRP A 30 -13.08 1.89 4.15
N VAL A 31 -12.47 2.68 3.26
CA VAL A 31 -12.93 2.88 1.88
C VAL A 31 -12.12 2.00 0.92
N HIS A 32 -10.80 2.21 0.85
CA HIS A 32 -9.89 1.41 0.02
C HIS A 32 -8.60 1.09 0.75
N LEU A 33 -7.88 0.09 0.26
CA LEU A 33 -6.67 -0.46 0.85
C LEU A 33 -5.43 -0.17 0.00
N ARG A 34 -4.30 -0.08 0.69
CA ARG A 34 -2.97 0.13 0.13
C ARG A 34 -2.00 -0.87 0.75
N LEU A 35 -1.22 -1.54 -0.08
CA LEU A 35 -0.16 -2.46 0.33
C LEU A 35 1.19 -1.76 0.28
N CYS A 36 1.88 -1.66 1.40
CA CYS A 36 3.26 -1.20 1.44
C CYS A 36 4.19 -2.22 0.80
N LEU A 37 4.86 -1.84 -0.29
CA LEU A 37 5.72 -2.75 -1.03
C LEU A 37 7.01 -3.07 -0.29
N THR A 38 7.47 -2.21 0.63
CA THR A 38 8.69 -2.48 1.41
C THR A 38 8.51 -3.53 2.50
N CYS A 39 7.32 -3.60 3.12
CA CYS A 39 7.17 -4.38 4.36
C CYS A 39 5.88 -5.18 4.49
N GLY A 40 4.98 -5.11 3.51
CA GLY A 40 3.75 -5.91 3.46
C GLY A 40 2.61 -5.39 4.35
N HIS A 41 2.77 -4.25 5.01
CA HIS A 41 1.69 -3.66 5.80
C HIS A 41 0.53 -3.22 4.88
N VAL A 42 -0.70 -3.51 5.28
CA VAL A 42 -1.92 -3.09 4.57
C VAL A 42 -2.59 -1.98 5.38
N GLY A 43 -2.68 -0.80 4.79
CA GLY A 43 -3.29 0.38 5.39
C GLY A 43 -4.49 0.89 4.58
N CYS A 44 -5.42 1.59 5.23
CA CYS A 44 -6.52 2.26 4.54
C CYS A 44 -6.10 3.61 3.93
N CYS A 45 -6.72 3.99 2.82
CA CYS A 45 -6.40 5.20 2.06
C CYS A 45 -6.78 6.50 2.79
N ASP A 46 -6.38 7.66 2.24
CA ASP A 46 -6.63 8.97 2.82
C ASP A 46 -8.11 9.39 2.89
N SER A 47 -8.96 8.80 2.04
CA SER A 47 -10.42 9.00 2.10
C SER A 47 -11.09 8.16 3.21
N SER A 48 -10.36 7.22 3.82
CA SER A 48 -10.85 6.46 4.97
C SER A 48 -10.64 7.28 6.26
N PRO A 49 -11.51 7.16 7.28
CA PRO A 49 -11.34 7.90 8.54
C PRO A 49 -9.97 7.68 9.20
N GLY A 50 -9.43 6.46 9.07
CA GLY A 50 -8.16 6.04 9.66
C GLY A 50 -6.91 6.55 8.94
N ARG A 51 -6.91 6.73 7.61
CA ARG A 51 -5.74 7.20 6.84
C ARG A 51 -4.44 6.43 7.15
N HIS A 52 -4.54 5.14 7.43
CA HIS A 52 -3.44 4.36 8.01
C HIS A 52 -2.28 4.16 7.04
N ALA A 53 -2.51 4.11 5.73
CA ALA A 53 -1.43 4.01 4.75
C ALA A 53 -0.47 5.23 4.82
N THR A 54 -1.03 6.43 4.93
CA THR A 54 -0.24 7.67 4.99
C THR A 54 0.41 7.86 6.36
N GLN A 55 -0.28 7.50 7.45
CA GLN A 55 0.34 7.46 8.78
C GLN A 55 1.51 6.48 8.83
N HIS A 56 1.34 5.30 8.21
CA HIS A 56 2.40 4.30 8.09
C HIS A 56 3.61 4.83 7.33
N PHE A 57 3.41 5.53 6.21
CA PHE A 57 4.49 6.22 5.51
C PHE A 57 5.21 7.22 6.42
N HIS A 58 4.48 8.10 7.11
CA HIS A 58 5.11 9.09 8.00
C HIS A 58 5.91 8.46 9.14
N HIS A 59 5.49 7.28 9.63
CA HIS A 59 6.23 6.57 10.68
C HIS A 59 7.47 5.86 10.14
N THR A 60 7.31 5.10 9.05
CA THR A 60 8.32 4.14 8.57
C THR A 60 9.20 4.67 7.46
N HIS A 61 8.73 5.72 6.77
CA HIS A 61 9.33 6.29 5.58
C HIS A 61 9.41 5.29 4.42
N HIS A 62 8.49 4.32 4.36
CA HIS A 62 8.34 3.42 3.22
C HIS A 62 7.56 4.14 2.09
N PRO A 63 8.23 4.53 1.00
CA PRO A 63 7.70 5.56 0.11
C PRO A 63 6.64 5.04 -0.86
N VAL A 64 6.64 3.74 -1.17
CA VAL A 64 5.80 3.17 -2.22
C VAL A 64 4.75 2.21 -1.67
N VAL A 65 3.51 2.43 -2.09
CA VAL A 65 2.38 1.54 -1.86
C VAL A 65 1.72 1.15 -3.18
N ALA A 66 1.17 -0.06 -3.27
CA ALA A 66 0.29 -0.46 -4.36
C ALA A 66 -1.18 -0.43 -3.94
N SER A 67 -2.10 -0.24 -4.89
CA SER A 67 -3.50 -0.51 -4.62
C SER A 67 -3.70 -1.96 -4.23
N PHE A 68 -4.46 -2.20 -3.16
CA PHE A 68 -4.80 -3.53 -2.70
C PHE A 68 -6.29 -3.85 -2.91
N GLU A 69 -6.92 -3.14 -3.85
CA GLU A 69 -8.28 -3.38 -4.30
C GLU A 69 -8.30 -4.44 -5.42
N PRO A 70 -9.36 -5.27 -5.51
CA PRO A 70 -9.51 -6.24 -6.60
C PRO A 70 -9.48 -5.59 -7.99
N GLY A 71 -8.71 -6.18 -8.91
CA GLY A 71 -8.61 -5.72 -10.29
C GLY A 71 -7.77 -4.45 -10.52
N GLU A 72 -7.32 -3.75 -9.48
CA GLU A 72 -6.50 -2.55 -9.63
C GLU A 72 -5.01 -2.89 -9.72
N ARG A 73 -4.29 -2.19 -10.61
CA ARG A 73 -2.85 -2.39 -10.86
C ARG A 73 -2.14 -1.04 -11.04
N TRP A 74 -2.01 -0.31 -9.94
CA TRP A 74 -1.26 0.94 -9.88
C TRP A 74 -0.54 1.07 -8.54
N ALA A 75 0.56 1.81 -8.53
CA ALA A 75 1.33 2.15 -7.32
C ALA A 75 1.36 3.66 -7.10
N TRP A 76 1.67 4.08 -5.88
CA TRP A 76 1.81 5.47 -5.49
C TRP A 76 3.09 5.66 -4.70
N CYS A 77 3.88 6.65 -5.11
CA CYS A 77 5.03 7.13 -4.36
C CYS A 77 4.63 8.37 -3.55
N TYR A 78 4.71 8.28 -2.22
CA TYR A 78 4.40 9.40 -1.34
C TYR A 78 5.39 10.56 -1.46
N VAL A 79 6.64 10.27 -1.78
CA VAL A 79 7.69 11.29 -1.94
C VAL A 79 7.46 12.11 -3.20
N ASP A 80 7.19 11.43 -4.32
CA ASP A 80 7.01 12.07 -5.62
C ASP A 80 5.57 12.55 -5.86
N GLN A 81 4.65 12.15 -4.98
CA GLN A 81 3.22 12.47 -5.07
C GLN A 81 2.62 12.13 -6.44
N ALA A 82 2.98 10.95 -6.96
CA ALA A 82 2.61 10.53 -8.29
C ALA A 82 2.30 9.03 -8.36
N GLU A 83 1.37 8.70 -9.24
CA GLU A 83 1.05 7.32 -9.62
C GLU A 83 2.18 6.72 -10.45
N GLN A 84 2.53 5.48 -10.14
CA GLN A 84 3.56 4.69 -10.80
C GLN A 84 2.98 3.36 -11.28
N ASP A 85 3.72 2.70 -12.17
CA ASP A 85 3.43 1.32 -12.52
C ASP A 85 3.74 0.42 -11.31
N VAL A 86 3.00 -0.68 -11.15
CA VAL A 86 3.32 -1.65 -10.09
C VAL A 86 4.56 -2.46 -10.49
N PRO A 87 5.57 -2.61 -9.61
CA PRO A 87 6.66 -3.55 -9.85
C PRO A 87 6.14 -4.97 -10.12
N GLU A 88 6.64 -5.64 -11.16
CA GLU A 88 6.17 -6.98 -11.54
C GLU A 88 6.25 -7.99 -10.38
N GLN A 89 7.25 -7.84 -9.51
CA GLN A 89 7.48 -8.66 -8.31
C GLN A 89 6.35 -8.54 -7.28
N ALA A 90 5.61 -7.43 -7.27
CA ALA A 90 4.47 -7.22 -6.37
C ALA A 90 3.16 -7.83 -6.90
N LEU A 91 3.07 -8.15 -8.21
CA LEU A 91 1.84 -8.64 -8.83
C LEU A 91 1.23 -9.89 -8.18
N PRO A 92 2.01 -10.91 -7.73
CA PRO A 92 1.45 -12.09 -7.06
C PRO A 92 0.75 -11.77 -5.73
N TYR A 93 1.01 -10.60 -5.16
CA TYR A 93 0.45 -10.18 -3.88
C TYR A 93 -0.81 -9.34 -4.04
N LEU A 94 -1.11 -8.82 -5.23
CA LEU A 94 -2.29 -7.98 -5.46
C LEU A 94 -3.56 -8.81 -5.66
N LYS A 95 -4.70 -8.24 -5.28
CA LYS A 95 -5.99 -8.91 -5.45
C LYS A 95 -6.34 -8.99 -6.93
N GLY A 96 -6.63 -10.21 -7.38
CA GLY A 96 -7.12 -10.52 -8.73
C GLY A 96 -8.43 -9.81 -9.04
#